data_AF-A0A523FXX5-F1
#
_entry.id   AF-A0A523FXX5-F1
#
_cell.length_a   1.000
_cell.length_b   1.000
_cell.length_c   1.000
_cell.angle_alpha   90.00
_cell.angle_beta   90.00
_cell.angle_gamma   90.00
#
_symmetry.space_group_name_H-M   'P 1'
#
loop_
_entity.id
_entity.type
_entity.pdbx_description
1 polymer ?
#
loop_
_entity_poly.entity_id
_entity_poly.type
_entity_poly.pdbx_seq_one_letter_code
_entity_poly.pdbx_strand_id
1 'polypeptide(L)'
;MSVLGRVKQIVVLVALSMASCVVKAQGLEIGGGLGTSFVTGDVTRGFELNELGFAGQLFIRYNLSNVVSVRATGMIGRLKGDDSTNPIDPFAALRGASFRRLVLESSAVIEYNFLDYKERTSIINWSPYFFVGGGLSTANSRKSRDNSARIQPVIPFGLGLKYRLNKQWNLE
;
A
#
# COMPACT_ATOMS: atom_id res chain seq x y z
N MET A 1 9.49 28.80 39.45
CA MET A 1 9.25 28.29 38.07
C MET A 1 10.48 28.62 37.24
N SER A 2 11.30 27.62 36.90
CA SER A 2 12.67 27.81 36.39
C SER A 2 12.69 28.38 34.96
N VAL A 3 13.64 29.28 34.69
CA VAL A 3 13.88 29.90 33.37
C VAL A 3 14.03 28.85 32.26
N LEU A 4 14.59 27.68 32.61
CA LEU A 4 14.77 26.54 31.72
C LEU A 4 13.46 25.99 31.12
N GLY A 5 12.36 26.03 31.88
CA GLY A 5 11.05 25.56 31.42
C GLY A 5 10.45 26.45 30.33
N ARG A 6 10.65 27.78 30.43
CA ARG A 6 10.15 28.75 29.44
C ARG A 6 10.91 28.64 28.11
N VAL A 7 12.21 28.37 28.16
CA VAL A 7 13.03 28.17 26.96
C VAL A 7 12.58 26.92 26.18
N LYS A 8 12.31 25.81 26.86
CA LYS A 8 11.81 24.59 26.21
C LYS A 8 10.45 24.81 25.52
N GLN A 9 9.55 25.57 26.16
CA GLN A 9 8.24 25.92 25.58
C GLN A 9 8.37 26.83 24.35
N ILE A 10 9.29 27.80 24.38
CA ILE A 10 9.56 28.70 23.24
C ILE A 10 10.17 27.91 22.08
N VAL A 11 11.10 26.98 22.33
CA VAL A 11 11.68 26.13 21.28
C VAL A 11 10.62 25.25 20.62
N VAL A 12 9.71 24.66 21.40
CA VAL A 12 8.59 23.87 20.86
C VAL A 12 7.62 24.71 20.05
N LEU A 13 7.30 25.93 20.51
CA LEU A 13 6.43 26.87 19.78
C LEU A 13 7.05 27.36 18.47
N VAL A 14 8.35 27.65 18.46
CA VAL A 14 9.08 28.04 17.24
C VAL A 14 9.22 26.86 16.27
N ALA A 15 9.42 25.63 16.77
CA ALA A 15 9.42 24.44 15.94
C ALA A 15 8.03 24.17 15.31
N LEU A 16 6.93 24.40 16.05
CA LEU A 16 5.57 24.28 15.53
C LEU A 16 5.24 25.37 14.49
N SER A 17 5.71 26.60 14.69
CA SER A 17 5.45 27.70 13.74
C SER A 17 6.26 27.55 12.45
N MET A 18 7.48 27.00 12.52
CA MET A 18 8.26 26.64 11.33
C MET A 18 7.67 25.45 10.56
N ALA A 19 6.94 24.55 11.24
CA ALA A 19 6.19 23.46 10.61
C ALA A 19 4.94 23.93 9.84
N SER A 20 4.56 25.22 9.95
CA SER A 20 3.39 25.79 9.24
C SER A 20 3.71 26.21 7.79
N CYS A 21 4.91 25.93 7.29
CA CYS A 21 5.35 26.38 5.98
C CYS A 21 4.65 25.60 4.85
N VAL A 22 3.72 26.30 4.16
CA VAL A 22 3.10 25.97 2.86
C VAL A 22 2.32 24.66 2.82
N VAL A 23 1.20 24.59 3.53
CA VAL A 23 0.16 23.59 3.26
C VAL A 23 -0.66 24.02 2.04
N LYS A 24 -0.33 23.51 0.85
CA LYS A 24 -1.26 23.49 -0.27
C LYS A 24 -2.27 22.36 -0.06
N ALA A 25 -3.34 22.63 0.70
CA ALA A 25 -4.39 21.67 1.03
C ALA A 25 -5.19 21.13 -0.19
N GLN A 26 -4.95 21.66 -1.39
CA GLN A 26 -5.67 21.29 -2.62
C GLN A 26 -5.22 19.94 -3.21
N GLY A 27 -4.18 19.31 -2.66
CA GLY A 27 -3.59 18.07 -3.18
C GLY A 27 -3.78 16.82 -2.32
N LEU A 28 -4.44 16.89 -1.17
CA LEU A 28 -4.57 15.74 -0.28
C LEU A 28 -5.84 14.92 -0.60
N GLU A 29 -5.66 13.63 -0.85
CA GLU A 29 -6.72 12.65 -1.06
C GLU A 29 -6.60 11.55 0.01
N ILE A 30 -7.74 11.09 0.53
CA ILE A 30 -7.82 9.93 1.42
C ILE A 30 -8.73 8.93 0.73
N GLY A 31 -8.33 7.66 0.72
CA GLY A 31 -9.08 6.63 0.04
C GLY A 31 -8.81 5.25 0.61
N GLY A 32 -9.49 4.28 0.02
CA GLY A 32 -9.33 2.87 0.35
C GLY A 32 -9.76 2.01 -0.82
N GLY A 33 -9.40 0.74 -0.76
CA GLY A 33 -9.70 -0.21 -1.81
C GLY A 33 -9.84 -1.62 -1.24
N LEU A 34 -10.58 -2.45 -1.96
CA LEU A 34 -10.69 -3.88 -1.70
C LEU A 34 -10.19 -4.62 -2.95
N GLY A 35 -9.62 -5.79 -2.76
CA GLY A 35 -9.06 -6.58 -3.83
C GLY A 35 -8.80 -8.02 -3.43
N THR A 36 -8.01 -8.68 -4.25
CA THR A 36 -7.54 -10.03 -3.97
C THR A 36 -6.02 -10.04 -3.90
N SER A 37 -5.50 -11.02 -3.17
CA SER A 37 -4.07 -11.27 -3.06
C SER A 37 -3.81 -12.73 -3.39
N PHE A 38 -2.80 -12.95 -4.22
CA PHE A 38 -2.23 -14.25 -4.49
C PHE A 38 -0.72 -14.18 -4.26
N VAL A 39 -0.11 -15.32 -4.05
CA VAL A 39 1.34 -15.45 -3.89
C VAL A 39 1.82 -16.41 -4.94
N THR A 40 3.00 -16.14 -5.48
CA THR A 40 3.69 -17.08 -6.36
C THR A 40 5.11 -17.28 -5.86
N GLY A 41 5.61 -18.51 -5.92
CA GLY A 41 6.91 -18.89 -5.39
C GLY A 41 7.04 -20.41 -5.28
N ASP A 42 7.67 -20.85 -4.20
CA ASP A 42 8.05 -22.27 -4.03
C ASP A 42 6.88 -23.20 -3.73
N VAL A 43 5.74 -22.69 -3.28
CA VAL A 43 4.53 -23.48 -2.93
C VAL A 43 3.46 -23.37 -4.00
N THR A 44 3.38 -22.23 -4.67
CA THR A 44 2.31 -21.95 -5.63
C THR A 44 2.91 -21.32 -6.88
N ARG A 45 2.64 -21.87 -8.07
CA ARG A 45 3.05 -21.27 -9.34
C ARG A 45 1.86 -21.03 -10.23
N GLY A 46 1.77 -19.81 -10.76
CA GLY A 46 0.69 -19.40 -11.63
C GLY A 46 -0.47 -18.77 -10.87
N PHE A 47 -1.58 -18.59 -11.58
CA PHE A 47 -2.78 -17.94 -11.08
C PHE A 47 -3.86 -19.00 -10.86
N GLU A 48 -4.25 -19.21 -9.61
CA GLU A 48 -5.29 -20.16 -9.24
C GLU A 48 -6.39 -19.47 -8.42
N LEU A 49 -7.64 -19.63 -8.85
CA LEU A 49 -8.79 -18.99 -8.20
C LEU A 49 -8.99 -19.46 -6.75
N ASN A 50 -8.65 -20.72 -6.44
CA ASN A 50 -8.80 -21.29 -5.10
C ASN A 50 -7.80 -20.72 -4.09
N GLU A 51 -6.67 -20.21 -4.58
CA GLU A 51 -5.60 -19.66 -3.74
C GLU A 51 -5.75 -18.16 -3.50
N LEU A 52 -6.74 -17.52 -4.13
CA LEU A 52 -7.08 -16.14 -3.88
C LEU A 52 -7.48 -15.95 -2.41
N GLY A 53 -6.83 -14.99 -1.79
CA GLY A 53 -7.32 -14.39 -0.57
C GLY A 53 -7.83 -12.98 -0.79
N PHE A 54 -8.60 -12.51 0.16
CA PHE A 54 -9.09 -11.15 0.18
C PHE A 54 -7.99 -10.19 0.65
N ALA A 55 -7.97 -9.00 0.08
CA ALA A 55 -7.13 -7.89 0.48
C ALA A 55 -7.93 -6.60 0.60
N GLY A 56 -7.50 -5.72 1.50
CA GLY A 56 -8.05 -4.39 1.67
C GLY A 56 -6.94 -3.41 2.01
N GLN A 57 -7.11 -2.16 1.61
CA GLN A 57 -6.13 -1.11 1.85
C GLN A 57 -6.80 0.22 2.17
N LEU A 58 -6.10 1.03 2.94
CA LEU A 58 -6.37 2.44 3.14
C LEU A 58 -5.13 3.23 2.74
N PHE A 59 -5.32 4.41 2.18
CA PHE A 59 -4.22 5.24 1.74
C PHE A 59 -4.49 6.73 1.91
N ILE A 60 -3.39 7.47 2.02
CA ILE A 60 -3.35 8.92 1.95
C ILE A 60 -2.45 9.28 0.78
N ARG A 61 -2.93 10.14 -0.11
CA ARG A 61 -2.22 10.58 -1.31
C ARG A 61 -2.05 12.09 -1.27
N TYR A 62 -0.86 12.55 -1.60
CA TYR A 62 -0.54 13.95 -1.83
C TYR A 62 -0.16 14.18 -3.29
N ASN A 63 -0.90 15.04 -3.97
CA ASN A 63 -0.72 15.41 -5.36
C ASN A 63 0.33 16.52 -5.47
N LEU A 64 1.54 16.16 -5.92
CA LEU A 64 2.62 17.11 -6.21
C LEU A 64 2.30 17.94 -7.46
N SER A 65 1.65 17.31 -8.44
CA SER A 65 1.11 17.92 -9.66
C SER A 65 -0.12 17.15 -10.15
N ASN A 66 -0.68 17.54 -11.29
CA ASN A 66 -1.76 16.78 -11.91
C ASN A 66 -1.34 15.36 -12.35
N VAL A 67 -0.05 15.18 -12.67
CA VAL A 67 0.50 13.93 -13.19
C VAL A 67 1.25 13.12 -12.13
N VAL A 68 1.91 13.75 -11.15
CA VAL A 68 2.71 13.07 -10.13
C VAL A 68 2.08 13.17 -8.75
N SER A 69 2.05 12.06 -8.02
CA SER A 69 1.50 11.99 -6.66
C SER A 69 2.36 11.09 -5.77
N VAL A 70 2.38 11.34 -4.47
CA VAL A 70 3.00 10.47 -3.46
C VAL A 70 1.88 9.85 -2.63
N ARG A 71 1.91 8.54 -2.41
CA ARG A 71 0.87 7.82 -1.67
C ARG A 71 1.48 6.96 -0.57
N ALA A 72 0.99 7.13 0.66
CA ALA A 72 1.24 6.23 1.77
C ALA A 72 0.06 5.27 1.92
N THR A 73 0.31 3.97 2.03
CA THR A 73 -0.70 2.92 2.04
C THR A 73 -0.49 1.98 3.22
N GLY A 74 -1.57 1.62 3.90
CA GLY A 74 -1.64 0.48 4.80
C GLY A 74 -2.55 -0.59 4.20
N MET A 75 -2.03 -1.80 4.01
CA MET A 75 -2.75 -2.92 3.41
C MET A 75 -2.83 -4.10 4.39
N ILE A 76 -3.96 -4.80 4.36
CA ILE A 76 -4.19 -6.08 5.02
C ILE A 76 -4.64 -7.10 3.97
N GLY A 77 -3.98 -8.25 3.90
CA GLY A 77 -4.27 -9.27 2.91
C GLY A 77 -4.16 -10.68 3.48
N ARG A 78 -4.93 -11.62 2.93
CA ARG A 78 -4.82 -13.03 3.28
C ARG A 78 -4.09 -13.78 2.17
N LEU A 79 -2.98 -14.43 2.51
CA LEU A 79 -2.28 -15.32 1.59
C LEU A 79 -2.63 -16.77 1.90
N LYS A 80 -2.82 -17.55 0.85
CA LYS A 80 -3.03 -19.00 0.89
C LYS A 80 -2.13 -19.64 -0.16
N GLY A 81 -1.75 -20.88 0.08
CA GLY A 81 -1.11 -21.74 -0.91
C GLY A 81 -1.15 -23.18 -0.44
N ASP A 82 -1.33 -24.12 -1.38
CA ASP A 82 -1.47 -25.54 -1.07
C ASP A 82 -0.89 -26.44 -2.17
N ASP A 83 0.27 -27.06 -1.89
CA ASP A 83 0.91 -28.01 -2.81
C ASP A 83 0.05 -29.25 -3.09
N SER A 84 -0.85 -29.62 -2.17
CA SER A 84 -1.61 -30.87 -2.30
C SER A 84 -2.73 -30.79 -3.33
N THR A 85 -3.17 -29.56 -3.65
CA THR A 85 -4.26 -29.33 -4.60
C THR A 85 -3.73 -29.22 -6.03
N ASN A 86 -2.62 -28.51 -6.23
CA ASN A 86 -1.96 -28.36 -7.53
C ASN A 86 -0.44 -28.39 -7.36
N PRO A 87 0.17 -29.59 -7.30
CA PRO A 87 1.61 -29.71 -7.12
C PRO A 87 2.34 -29.21 -8.35
N ILE A 88 3.23 -28.25 -8.14
CA ILE A 88 4.09 -27.67 -9.19
C ILE A 88 5.01 -28.72 -9.80
N ASP A 89 5.49 -29.66 -8.98
CA ASP A 89 6.36 -30.76 -9.36
C ASP A 89 6.11 -31.99 -8.45
N PRO A 90 6.68 -33.17 -8.77
CA PRO A 90 6.53 -34.37 -7.93
C PRO A 90 7.08 -34.18 -6.50
N PHE A 91 8.04 -33.29 -6.28
CA PHE A 91 8.55 -32.98 -4.94
C PHE A 91 7.56 -32.14 -4.13
N ALA A 92 6.81 -31.22 -4.76
CA ALA A 92 5.73 -30.45 -4.17
C ALA A 92 4.59 -31.39 -3.75
N ALA A 93 4.24 -32.36 -4.60
CA ALA A 93 3.25 -33.39 -4.25
C ALA A 93 3.67 -34.20 -3.01
N LEU A 94 4.96 -34.51 -2.88
CA LEU A 94 5.52 -35.19 -1.70
C LEU A 94 5.63 -34.27 -0.47
N ARG A 95 5.85 -32.96 -0.67
CA ARG A 95 5.95 -31.97 0.41
C ARG A 95 4.59 -31.69 1.03
N GLY A 96 3.54 -31.60 0.23
CA GLY A 96 2.16 -31.36 0.69
C GLY A 96 2.03 -30.12 1.58
N ALA A 97 2.83 -29.06 1.33
CA ALA A 97 2.81 -27.88 2.18
C ALA A 97 1.56 -27.05 1.91
N SER A 98 0.83 -26.75 2.99
CA SER A 98 -0.28 -25.79 2.97
C SER A 98 -0.04 -24.68 3.98
N PHE A 99 -0.37 -23.44 3.60
CA PHE A 99 -0.30 -22.31 4.51
C PHE A 99 -1.45 -21.33 4.31
N ARG A 100 -1.73 -20.62 5.40
CA ARG A 100 -2.75 -19.58 5.43
C ARG A 100 -2.33 -18.50 6.40
N ARG A 101 -1.93 -17.35 5.86
CA ARG A 101 -1.34 -16.25 6.62
C ARG A 101 -2.09 -14.96 6.39
N LEU A 102 -2.12 -14.13 7.42
CA LEU A 102 -2.56 -12.75 7.32
C LEU A 102 -1.30 -11.89 7.20
N VAL A 103 -1.29 -11.02 6.20
CA VAL A 103 -0.19 -10.10 5.90
C VAL A 103 -0.66 -8.68 6.14
N LEU A 104 0.19 -7.90 6.78
CA LEU A 104 0.07 -6.46 6.92
C LEU A 104 1.23 -5.83 6.19
N GLU A 105 0.95 -4.80 5.40
CA GLU A 105 1.96 -4.04 4.68
C GLU A 105 1.75 -2.54 4.91
N SER A 106 2.85 -1.82 5.12
CA SER A 106 2.90 -0.38 5.04
C SER A 106 3.85 0.03 3.94
N SER A 107 3.42 0.92 3.05
CA SER A 107 4.23 1.33 1.91
C SER A 107 4.08 2.80 1.58
N ALA A 108 5.13 3.35 0.96
CA ALA A 108 5.15 4.68 0.37
C ALA A 108 5.54 4.55 -1.09
N VAL A 109 4.71 5.06 -1.99
CA VAL A 109 4.88 4.95 -3.45
C VAL A 109 4.77 6.31 -4.11
N ILE A 110 5.48 6.47 -5.23
CA ILE A 110 5.26 7.54 -6.18
C ILE A 110 4.35 6.99 -7.28
N GLU A 111 3.37 7.79 -7.68
CA GLU A 111 2.44 7.49 -8.75
C GLU A 111 2.62 8.48 -9.89
N TYR A 112 2.66 7.95 -11.11
CA TYR A 112 2.69 8.73 -12.34
C TYR A 112 1.44 8.43 -13.16
N ASN A 113 0.64 9.46 -13.43
CA ASN A 113 -0.55 9.41 -14.27
C ASN A 113 -0.17 9.87 -15.67
N PHE A 114 -0.41 9.03 -16.69
CA PHE A 114 -0.02 9.31 -18.07
C PHE A 114 -0.88 10.42 -18.72
N LEU A 115 -2.10 10.64 -18.23
CA LEU A 115 -3.04 11.64 -18.75
C LEU A 115 -3.39 12.65 -17.65
N ASP A 116 -3.50 13.93 -18.01
CA ASP A 116 -3.97 14.97 -17.10
C ASP A 116 -5.50 14.91 -16.98
N TYR A 117 -5.98 14.01 -16.12
CA TYR A 117 -7.41 13.84 -15.83
C TYR A 117 -7.87 14.67 -14.63
N LYS A 118 -6.94 15.28 -13.88
CA LYS A 118 -7.24 16.03 -12.65
C LYS A 118 -7.62 17.47 -12.95
N GLU A 119 -7.15 18.02 -14.06
CA GLU A 119 -7.46 19.40 -14.44
C GLU A 119 -8.97 19.63 -14.67
N ARG A 120 -9.45 20.80 -14.27
CA ARG A 120 -10.88 21.15 -14.34
C ARG A 120 -11.36 21.30 -15.79
N THR A 121 -10.48 21.72 -16.69
CA THR A 121 -10.73 21.86 -18.13
C THR A 121 -10.46 20.58 -18.91
N SER A 122 -10.00 19.51 -18.25
CA SER A 122 -9.71 18.26 -18.94
C SER A 122 -10.98 17.61 -19.46
N ILE A 123 -10.97 17.32 -20.75
CA ILE A 123 -12.01 16.56 -21.47
C ILE A 123 -11.93 15.08 -21.10
N ILE A 124 -10.76 14.62 -20.67
CA ILE A 124 -10.49 13.23 -20.30
C ILE A 124 -10.67 13.08 -18.79
N ASN A 125 -11.48 12.11 -18.38
CA ASN A 125 -11.77 11.81 -16.98
C ASN A 125 -11.11 10.53 -16.48
N TRP A 126 -10.18 9.94 -17.23
CA TRP A 126 -9.47 8.74 -16.85
C TRP A 126 -7.98 8.85 -17.16
N SER A 127 -7.16 8.06 -16.46
CA SER A 127 -5.74 7.96 -16.75
C SER A 127 -5.22 6.59 -16.38
N PRO A 128 -4.49 5.90 -17.28
CA PRO A 128 -3.56 4.87 -16.85
C PRO A 128 -2.57 5.48 -15.88
N TYR A 129 -2.14 4.71 -14.90
CA TYR A 129 -1.08 5.14 -14.00
C TYR A 129 -0.17 3.96 -13.67
N PHE A 130 1.06 4.32 -13.35
CA PHE A 130 2.08 3.42 -12.83
C PHE A 130 2.44 3.88 -11.42
N PHE A 131 2.81 2.94 -10.55
CA PHE A 131 3.37 3.25 -9.25
C PHE A 131 4.59 2.40 -8.94
N VAL A 132 5.50 2.95 -8.13
CA VAL A 132 6.66 2.27 -7.57
C VAL A 132 7.05 2.89 -6.24
N GLY A 133 7.59 2.09 -5.33
CA GLY A 133 8.13 2.62 -4.09
C GLY A 133 8.74 1.56 -3.19
N GLY A 134 8.65 1.81 -1.88
CA GLY A 134 9.21 0.96 -0.85
C GLY A 134 8.23 0.78 0.30
N GLY A 135 8.35 -0.33 1.00
CA GLY A 135 7.50 -0.63 2.15
C GLY A 135 8.09 -1.67 3.07
N LEU A 136 7.31 -1.97 4.10
CA LEU A 136 7.57 -3.01 5.08
C LEU A 136 6.34 -3.91 5.17
N SER A 137 6.58 -5.22 5.15
CA SER A 137 5.54 -6.23 5.28
C SER A 137 5.81 -7.12 6.49
N THR A 138 4.75 -7.57 7.14
CA THR A 138 4.81 -8.55 8.22
C THR A 138 3.68 -9.56 8.05
N ALA A 139 3.96 -10.83 8.37
CA ALA A 139 3.01 -11.91 8.22
C ALA A 139 2.85 -12.67 9.54
N ASN A 140 1.61 -12.85 9.98
CA ASN A 140 1.32 -13.61 11.20
C ASN A 140 1.55 -15.10 10.95
N SER A 141 2.41 -15.70 11.78
CA SER A 141 2.64 -17.15 11.82
C SER A 141 1.74 -17.78 12.88
N ARG A 142 0.73 -18.56 12.46
CA ARG A 142 -0.18 -19.27 13.39
C ARG A 142 0.45 -20.49 14.08
N LYS A 143 1.72 -20.84 13.80
CA LYS A 143 2.41 -21.92 14.51
C LYS A 143 3.13 -21.38 15.74
N SER A 144 2.49 -21.57 16.88
CA SER A 144 2.98 -21.31 18.23
C SER A 144 4.36 -21.94 18.48
N ARG A 145 5.44 -21.15 18.43
CA ARG A 145 6.59 -21.29 19.34
C ARG A 145 7.59 -20.13 19.30
N ASP A 146 7.51 -19.24 18.30
CA ASP A 146 8.36 -18.07 18.24
C ASP A 146 7.53 -16.88 17.72
N ASN A 147 7.10 -16.03 18.65
CA ASN A 147 6.17 -14.93 18.43
C ASN A 147 6.89 -13.68 17.88
N SER A 148 7.79 -13.91 16.93
CA SER A 148 8.63 -12.89 16.32
C SER A 148 8.00 -12.48 14.99
N ALA A 149 7.21 -11.40 14.99
CA ALA A 149 6.69 -10.80 13.78
C ALA A 149 7.85 -10.31 12.90
N ARG A 150 8.19 -11.08 11.86
CA ARG A 150 9.34 -10.79 11.00
C ARG A 150 8.95 -9.71 9.99
N ILE A 151 9.39 -8.49 10.27
CA ILE A 151 9.29 -7.35 9.35
C ILE A 151 10.26 -7.58 8.19
N GLN A 152 9.77 -7.44 6.96
CA GLN A 152 10.52 -7.63 5.73
C GLN A 152 10.38 -6.41 4.82
N PRO A 153 11.45 -5.91 4.21
CA PRO A 153 11.36 -4.86 3.20
C PRO A 153 10.67 -5.38 1.95
N VAL A 154 9.85 -4.54 1.33
CA VAL A 154 9.15 -4.84 0.08
C VAL A 154 9.27 -3.68 -0.91
N ILE A 155 9.19 -4.01 -2.20
CA ILE A 155 9.20 -3.04 -3.30
C ILE A 155 7.86 -3.16 -4.02
N PRO A 156 6.85 -2.36 -3.65
CA PRO A 156 5.58 -2.32 -4.35
C PRO A 156 5.73 -1.60 -5.69
N PHE A 157 5.24 -2.21 -6.75
CA PHE A 157 5.12 -1.58 -8.07
C PHE A 157 3.93 -2.18 -8.83
N GLY A 158 3.41 -1.44 -9.81
CA GLY A 158 2.31 -1.93 -10.63
C GLY A 158 1.70 -0.88 -11.55
N LEU A 159 0.69 -1.32 -12.30
CA LEU A 159 -0.10 -0.50 -13.22
C LEU A 159 -1.57 -0.51 -12.77
N GLY A 160 -2.29 0.56 -13.09
CA GLY A 160 -3.72 0.67 -12.82
C GLY A 160 -4.39 1.70 -13.71
N LEU A 161 -5.71 1.85 -13.53
CA LEU A 161 -6.54 2.83 -14.24
C LEU A 161 -7.30 3.66 -13.22
N LYS A 162 -7.14 4.97 -13.31
CA LYS A 162 -7.91 5.93 -12.51
C LYS A 162 -9.05 6.49 -13.34
N TYR A 163 -10.20 6.67 -12.71
CA TYR A 163 -11.39 7.28 -13.29
C TYR A 163 -11.99 8.31 -12.33
N ARG A 164 -12.11 9.57 -12.77
CA ARG A 164 -12.73 10.66 -12.02
C ARG A 164 -14.25 10.61 -12.22
N LEU A 165 -14.96 10.22 -11.17
CA LEU A 165 -16.42 10.20 -11.15
C LEU A 165 -16.97 11.63 -11.02
N ASN A 166 -16.45 12.38 -10.05
CA ASN A 166 -16.85 13.76 -9.74
C ASN A 166 -15.62 14.55 -9.26
N LYS A 167 -15.78 15.87 -9.00
CA LYS A 167 -14.68 16.73 -8.49
C LYS A 167 -14.06 16.26 -7.16
N GLN A 168 -14.75 15.39 -6.43
CA GLN A 168 -14.37 14.92 -5.09
C GLN A 168 -14.06 13.42 -5.03
N TRP A 169 -14.48 12.65 -6.05
CA TRP A 169 -14.43 11.18 -6.01
C TRP A 169 -13.72 10.64 -7.23
N ASN A 170 -12.65 9.89 -6.97
CA ASN A 170 -11.90 9.13 -7.95
C ASN A 170 -12.06 7.64 -7.63
N LEU A 171 -12.14 6.83 -8.67
CA LEU A 171 -12.08 5.37 -8.63
C LEU A 171 -10.74 4.92 -9.22
N GLU A 172 -10.13 3.90 -8.64
CA GLU A 172 -8.86 3.32 -9.07
C GLU A 172 -8.79 1.82 -8.80
#